data_AF-A0AAE0DKD8-F1
#
_entry.id   AF-A0AAE0DKD8-F1
#
_cell.length_a   1.000
_cell.length_b   1.000
_cell.length_c   1.000
_cell.angle_alpha   90.00
_cell.angle_beta   90.00
_cell.angle_gamma   90.00
#
_symmetry.space_group_name_H-M   'P 1'
#
loop_
_entity.id
_entity.type
_entity.pdbx_description
1 polymer ?
#
loop_
_entity_poly.entity_id
_entity_poly.type
_entity_poly.pdbx_seq_one_letter_code
_entity_poly.pdbx_strand_id
1 'polypeptide(L)'
;MAWLDQIYKHNRASTIKLFEAHKDFAWISANITYGLYLSDHTILDAIDTEMVVLSGIMIQNLKKETGWHLRGTRRVGVSQEDVELVQQCIELVAAFAQVRLNKVPRVADIEHEV
;
A
#
# COMPACT_ATOMS: atom_id res chain seq x y z
N MET A 1 -13.94 1.73 9.50
CA MET A 1 -13.18 0.57 8.99
C MET A 1 -13.37 0.32 7.50
N ALA A 2 -14.35 0.93 6.82
CA ALA A 2 -14.62 0.71 5.39
C ALA A 2 -13.38 0.81 4.48
N TRP A 3 -12.49 1.78 4.73
CA TRP A 3 -11.24 1.93 3.98
C TRP A 3 -10.27 0.75 4.14
N LEU A 4 -9.93 0.37 5.38
CA LEU A 4 -9.07 -0.78 5.65
C LEU A 4 -9.61 -2.07 5.02
N ASP A 5 -10.93 -2.25 5.09
CA ASP A 5 -11.60 -3.43 4.54
C ASP A 5 -11.58 -3.42 3.01
N GLN A 6 -11.65 -2.24 2.37
CA GLN A 6 -11.55 -2.10 0.91
C GLN A 6 -10.16 -2.47 0.40
N ILE A 7 -9.10 -1.91 0.97
CA ILE A 7 -7.73 -2.09 0.45
C ILE A 7 -7.13 -3.46 0.82
N TYR A 8 -7.44 -4.02 1.99
CA TYR A 8 -6.91 -5.33 2.40
C TYR A 8 -7.84 -6.48 2.08
N LYS A 9 -9.16 -6.26 1.95
CA LYS A 9 -10.17 -7.25 1.58
C LYS A 9 -9.91 -8.61 2.27
N HIS A 10 -9.63 -9.65 1.50
CA HIS A 10 -9.39 -11.01 2.00
C HIS A 10 -8.06 -11.18 2.75
N ASN A 11 -7.11 -10.26 2.61
CA ASN A 11 -5.82 -10.31 3.30
C ASN A 11 -5.85 -9.64 4.69
N ARG A 12 -6.94 -8.98 5.08
CA ARG A 12 -6.99 -8.25 6.37
C ARG A 12 -6.68 -9.16 7.56
N ALA A 13 -7.29 -10.34 7.61
CA ALA A 13 -7.12 -11.27 8.72
C ALA A 13 -5.67 -11.78 8.83
N SER A 14 -5.04 -12.12 7.70
CA SER A 14 -3.64 -12.58 7.69
C SER A 14 -2.67 -11.45 8.02
N THR A 15 -2.92 -10.21 7.55
CA THR A 15 -2.11 -9.04 7.92
C THR A 15 -2.21 -8.73 9.40
N ILE A 16 -3.42 -8.71 9.99
CA ILE A 16 -3.59 -8.46 11.42
C ILE A 16 -2.93 -9.56 12.27
N LYS A 17 -2.94 -10.81 11.79
CA LYS A 17 -2.28 -11.92 12.48
C LYS A 17 -0.76 -11.72 12.60
N LEU A 18 -0.12 -10.95 11.71
CA LEU A 18 1.30 -10.59 11.87
C LEU A 18 1.58 -9.83 13.18
N PHE A 19 0.56 -9.19 13.75
CA PHE A 19 0.64 -8.44 15.00
C PHE A 19 0.06 -9.21 16.19
N GLU A 20 -0.14 -10.53 16.09
CA GLU A 20 -0.75 -11.33 17.16
C GLU A 20 0.04 -11.25 18.49
N ALA A 21 1.37 -11.21 18.40
CA ALA A 21 2.26 -11.03 19.56
C ALA A 21 2.31 -9.58 20.09
N HIS A 22 1.86 -8.60 19.29
CA HIS A 22 1.94 -7.17 19.55
C HIS A 22 0.58 -6.50 19.26
N LYS A 23 -0.38 -6.73 20.17
CA LYS A 23 -1.78 -6.31 19.98
C LYS A 23 -1.97 -4.80 19.89
N ASP A 24 -1.06 -4.05 20.48
CA ASP A 24 -0.95 -2.59 20.35
C ASP A 24 -0.71 -2.16 18.91
N PHE A 25 0.14 -2.87 18.15
CA PHE A 25 0.37 -2.59 16.72
C PHE A 25 -0.89 -2.85 15.90
N ALA A 26 -1.62 -3.93 16.18
CA ALA A 26 -2.90 -4.20 15.54
C ALA A 26 -3.91 -3.08 15.83
N TRP A 27 -3.98 -2.63 17.09
CA TRP A 27 -4.88 -1.56 17.50
C TRP A 27 -4.53 -0.22 16.86
N ILE A 28 -3.25 0.17 16.86
CA ILE A 28 -2.76 1.41 16.24
C ILE A 28 -3.05 1.39 14.74
N SER A 29 -2.77 0.27 14.07
CA SER A 29 -3.03 0.15 12.62
C SER A 29 -4.51 0.37 12.31
N ALA A 30 -5.40 -0.31 13.04
CA ALA A 30 -6.84 -0.24 12.77
C ALA A 30 -7.47 1.10 13.15
N ASN A 31 -7.09 1.69 14.29
CA ASN A 31 -7.78 2.86 14.84
C ASN A 31 -7.08 4.18 14.53
N ILE A 32 -5.75 4.18 14.44
CA ILE A 32 -4.97 5.39 14.20
C ILE A 32 -4.61 5.50 12.71
N THR A 33 -3.87 4.53 12.17
CA THR A 33 -3.42 4.60 10.76
C THR A 33 -4.62 4.61 9.80
N TYR A 34 -5.42 3.55 9.79
CA TYR A 34 -6.56 3.45 8.87
C TYR A 34 -7.86 4.04 9.42
N GLY A 35 -7.93 4.28 10.73
CA GLY A 35 -9.12 4.79 11.39
C GLY A 35 -9.16 6.31 11.52
N LEU A 36 -8.01 6.94 11.78
CA LEU A 36 -7.90 8.40 11.96
C LEU A 36 -7.22 9.08 10.77
N TYR A 37 -6.06 8.60 10.32
CA TYR A 37 -5.29 9.30 9.28
C TYR A 37 -5.78 9.04 7.86
N LEU A 38 -6.15 7.80 7.54
CA LEU A 38 -6.47 7.40 6.16
C LEU A 38 -7.96 7.18 5.91
N SER A 39 -8.83 7.50 6.87
CA SER A 39 -10.27 7.26 6.73
C SER A 39 -11.04 8.43 6.12
N ASP A 40 -10.48 9.64 6.17
CA ASP A 40 -11.07 10.84 5.61
C ASP A 40 -10.68 10.98 4.14
N HIS A 41 -11.66 10.76 3.26
CA HIS A 41 -11.52 10.89 1.82
C HIS A 41 -12.15 12.17 1.25
N THR A 42 -12.42 13.17 2.10
CA THR A 42 -13.01 14.45 1.65
C THR A 42 -12.01 15.41 1.01
N ILE A 43 -10.71 15.20 1.25
CA ILE A 43 -9.60 16.01 0.69
C ILE A 43 -8.78 15.20 -0.31
N LEU A 44 -8.24 14.06 0.12
CA LEU A 44 -7.56 13.10 -0.75
C LEU A 44 -8.47 11.89 -0.91
N ASP A 45 -8.89 11.60 -2.14
CA ASP A 45 -9.70 10.42 -2.37
C ASP A 45 -8.89 9.11 -2.24
N ALA A 46 -9.51 7.97 -2.54
CA ALA A 46 -8.87 6.67 -2.43
C ALA A 46 -7.61 6.54 -3.33
N ILE A 47 -7.66 7.10 -4.54
CA ILE A 47 -6.55 7.04 -5.51
C ILE A 47 -5.46 8.00 -5.04
N ASP A 48 -5.82 9.24 -4.72
CA ASP A 48 -4.87 10.25 -4.23
C ASP A 48 -4.13 9.77 -2.98
N THR A 49 -4.85 9.11 -2.07
CA THR A 49 -4.27 8.53 -0.85
C THR A 49 -3.23 7.47 -1.18
N GLU A 50 -3.53 6.52 -2.07
CA GLU A 50 -2.56 5.49 -2.47
C GLU A 50 -1.38 6.08 -3.26
N MET A 51 -1.55 7.17 -4.02
CA MET A 51 -0.42 7.85 -4.69
C MET A 51 0.62 8.35 -3.69
N VAL A 52 0.19 8.86 -2.53
CA VAL A 52 1.09 9.29 -1.45
C VAL A 52 1.67 8.08 -0.71
N VAL A 53 0.81 7.13 -0.30
CA VAL A 53 1.21 6.02 0.56
C VAL A 53 2.12 5.03 -0.18
N LEU A 54 1.76 4.59 -1.39
CA LEU A 54 2.58 3.66 -2.18
C LEU A 54 3.98 4.25 -2.45
N SER A 55 4.04 5.53 -2.85
CA SER A 55 5.30 6.22 -3.09
C SER A 55 6.17 6.29 -1.83
N GLY A 56 5.58 6.68 -0.70
CA GLY A 56 6.27 6.79 0.58
C GLY A 56 6.77 5.44 1.11
N ILE A 57 6.04 4.35 0.87
CA ILE A 57 6.42 2.99 1.28
C ILE A 57 7.47 2.41 0.34
N MET A 58 7.23 2.47 -0.97
CA MET A 58 8.07 1.81 -1.96
C MET A 58 9.48 2.37 -2.01
N ILE A 59 9.65 3.69 -1.86
CA ILE A 59 10.98 4.31 -1.88
C ILE A 59 11.90 3.79 -0.75
N GLN A 60 11.33 3.22 0.31
CA GLN A 60 12.07 2.60 1.41
C GLN A 60 12.51 1.15 1.12
N ASN A 61 12.24 0.63 -0.09
CA ASN A 61 12.59 -0.73 -0.53
C ASN A 61 11.96 -1.84 0.35
N LEU A 62 10.72 -1.61 0.82
CA LEU A 62 9.98 -2.49 1.72
C LEU A 62 9.13 -3.52 0.96
N LYS A 63 9.63 -4.75 0.83
CA LYS A 63 9.00 -5.79 -0.01
C LYS A 63 7.52 -6.05 0.30
N LYS A 64 7.18 -6.30 1.57
CA LYS A 64 5.83 -6.75 1.95
C LYS A 64 4.84 -5.60 1.83
N GLU A 65 5.18 -4.47 2.40
CA GLU A 65 4.37 -3.27 2.49
C GLU A 65 4.13 -2.69 1.10
N THR A 66 5.14 -2.68 0.21
CA THR A 66 4.94 -2.34 -1.20
C THR A 66 3.94 -3.27 -1.86
N GLY A 67 4.08 -4.59 -1.69
CA GLY A 67 3.11 -5.55 -2.23
C GLY A 67 1.68 -5.35 -1.71
N TRP A 68 1.52 -4.91 -0.46
CA TRP A 68 0.22 -4.59 0.12
C TRP A 68 -0.41 -3.38 -0.58
N HIS A 69 0.36 -2.31 -0.79
CA HIS A 69 -0.12 -1.08 -1.39
C HIS A 69 -0.26 -1.14 -2.92
N LEU A 70 0.50 -1.98 -3.62
CA LEU A 70 0.22 -2.30 -5.04
C LEU A 70 -1.17 -2.94 -5.17
N ARG A 71 -1.51 -3.92 -4.31
CA ARG A 71 -2.86 -4.50 -4.27
C ARG A 71 -3.93 -3.50 -3.84
N GLY A 72 -3.64 -2.67 -2.84
CA GLY A 72 -4.53 -1.60 -2.38
C GLY A 72 -4.90 -0.67 -3.54
N THR A 73 -3.89 -0.17 -4.26
CA THR A 73 -4.06 0.69 -5.44
C THR A 73 -4.89 0.00 -6.54
N ARG A 74 -4.65 -1.29 -6.79
CA ARG A 74 -5.48 -2.07 -7.72
C ARG A 74 -6.94 -2.18 -7.28
N ARG A 75 -7.19 -2.44 -6.00
CA ARG A 75 -8.55 -2.61 -5.42
C ARG A 75 -9.36 -1.32 -5.35
N VAL A 76 -8.71 -0.16 -5.39
CA VAL A 76 -9.40 1.13 -5.50
C VAL A 76 -9.72 1.53 -6.94
N GLY A 77 -9.39 0.67 -7.92
CA GLY A 77 -9.87 0.77 -9.29
C GLY A 77 -8.85 1.23 -10.33
N VAL A 78 -7.59 1.46 -9.95
CA VAL A 78 -6.51 1.87 -10.88
C VAL A 78 -6.06 0.67 -11.69
N SER A 79 -5.95 0.77 -13.02
CA SER A 79 -5.58 -0.36 -13.91
C SER A 79 -4.21 -0.97 -13.58
N GLN A 80 -3.96 -2.21 -13.99
CA GLN A 80 -2.66 -2.85 -13.77
C GLN A 80 -1.53 -2.04 -14.44
N GLU A 81 -1.78 -1.58 -15.66
CA GLU A 81 -0.87 -0.77 -16.44
C GLU A 81 -0.56 0.57 -15.76
N ASP A 82 -1.57 1.24 -15.19
CA ASP A 82 -1.37 2.52 -14.50
C ASP A 82 -0.64 2.35 -13.18
N VAL A 83 -0.91 1.28 -12.41
CA VAL A 83 -0.13 1.00 -11.18
C VAL A 83 1.33 0.73 -11.51
N GLU A 84 1.61 0.03 -12.61
CA GLU A 84 2.97 -0.23 -13.07
C GLU A 84 3.67 1.08 -13.50
N LEU A 85 2.95 2.01 -14.13
CA LEU A 85 3.47 3.35 -14.45
C LEU A 85 3.80 4.15 -13.18
N VAL A 86 2.95 4.12 -12.16
CA VAL A 86 3.22 4.74 -10.85
C VAL A 86 4.50 4.14 -10.24
N GLN A 87 4.63 2.81 -10.29
CA GLN A 87 5.83 2.11 -9.83
C GLN A 87 7.10 2.60 -10.55
N GLN A 88 7.05 2.74 -11.87
CA GLN A 88 8.17 3.25 -12.68
C GLN A 88 8.50 4.71 -12.36
N CYS A 89 7.50 5.56 -12.08
CA CYS A 89 7.75 6.93 -11.62
C CYS A 89 8.53 6.97 -10.29
N ILE A 90 8.21 6.09 -9.35
CA ILE A 90 8.95 5.97 -8.08
C ILE A 90 10.39 5.50 -8.36
N GLU A 91 10.59 4.57 -9.29
CA GLU A 91 11.92 4.10 -9.70
C GLU A 91 12.78 5.20 -10.34
N LEU A 92 12.17 6.09 -11.15
CA LEU A 92 12.86 7.25 -11.70
C LEU A 92 13.38 8.19 -10.60
N VAL A 93 12.54 8.49 -9.60
CA VAL A 93 12.93 9.30 -8.44
C VAL A 93 14.01 8.60 -7.62
N ALA A 94 13.89 7.29 -7.41
CA ALA A 94 14.89 6.49 -6.70
C ALA A 94 16.24 6.51 -7.41
N ALA A 95 16.26 6.35 -8.74
CA ALA A 95 17.46 6.41 -9.55
C ALA A 95 18.14 7.79 -9.44
N PHE A 96 17.37 8.87 -9.53
CA PHE A 96 17.86 10.23 -9.33
C PHE A 96 18.48 10.42 -7.93
N ALA A 97 17.79 9.91 -6.89
CA ALA A 97 18.23 10.00 -5.50
C ALA A 97 19.29 8.95 -5.11
N GLN A 98 19.74 8.10 -6.03
CA GLN A 98 20.65 6.97 -5.77
C GLN A 98 20.15 5.98 -4.69
N VAL A 99 18.83 5.84 -4.56
CA VAL A 99 18.16 4.88 -3.68
C VAL A 99 17.93 3.56 -4.42
N ARG A 100 18.30 2.44 -3.79
CA ARG A 100 18.19 1.10 -4.40
C ARG A 100 16.85 0.43 -4.09
N LEU A 101 16.09 0.08 -5.12
CA LEU A 101 14.78 -0.60 -5.03
C LEU A 101 14.84 -2.04 -5.58
N ASN A 102 15.58 -2.93 -4.92
CA ASN A 102 15.82 -4.30 -5.40
C ASN A 102 15.02 -5.40 -4.69
N LYS A 103 14.13 -5.04 -3.75
CA LYS A 103 13.32 -6.00 -2.98
C LYS A 103 11.83 -5.94 -3.34
N VAL A 104 11.41 -4.86 -3.97
CA VAL A 104 10.01 -4.56 -4.26
C VAL A 104 9.49 -5.50 -5.36
N PRO A 105 8.26 -6.04 -5.22
CA PRO A 105 7.63 -6.82 -6.29
C PRO A 105 7.18 -5.91 -7.46
N ARG A 106 6.90 -6.49 -8.63
CA ARG A 106 6.15 -5.82 -9.70
C ARG A 106 4.65 -5.98 -9.49
N VAL A 107 3.84 -5.17 -10.17
CA VAL A 107 2.37 -5.33 -10.14
C VAL A 107 1.95 -6.71 -10.65
N ALA A 108 2.60 -7.20 -11.72
CA ALA A 108 2.34 -8.52 -12.27
C ALA A 108 2.55 -9.67 -11.26
N ASP A 109 3.45 -9.51 -10.29
CA ASP A 109 3.72 -10.53 -9.26
C ASP A 109 2.56 -10.68 -8.27
N ILE A 110 1.70 -9.67 -8.12
CA ILE A 110 0.62 -9.62 -7.11
C ILE A 110 -0.80 -9.66 -7.70
N GLU A 111 -0.94 -9.64 -9.02
CA GLU A 111 -2.26 -9.48 -9.67
C GLU A 111 -3.23 -10.63 -9.35
N HIS A 112 -2.70 -11.84 -9.17
CA HIS A 112 -3.46 -13.03 -8.77
C HIS A 112 -4.11 -12.92 -7.36
N GLU A 113 -3.76 -11.90 -6.58
CA GLU A 113 -4.29 -11.65 -5.23
C GLU A 113 -5.31 -10.50 -5.18
N VAL A 114 -5.54 -9.76 -6.26
CA VAL A 114 -6.33 -8.51 -6.29
C VAL A 114 -7.83 -8.76 -6.10
#